data_AF-A0AAW8E1P3-F1
#
_entry.id   AF-A0AAW8E1P3-F1
#
_cell.length_a   1.000
_cell.length_b   1.000
_cell.length_c   1.000
_cell.angle_alpha   90.00
_cell.angle_beta   90.00
_cell.angle_gamma   90.00
#
_symmetry.space_group_name_H-M   'P 1'
#
loop_
_entity.id
_entity.type
_entity.pdbx_description
1 polymer ?
#
loop_
_entity_poly.entity_id
_entity_poly.type
_entity_poly.pdbx_seq_one_letter_code
_entity_poly.pdbx_strand_id
1 'polypeptide(L)'
;MRTPKKLALTPVCDDDTHSRRRQQFLYKTLYENVRALQLESIDVSVAGVKRKQPGTQTYVVAQAFVFHEKFWLWMLDYTAGVDLDTLAPQLAGIVDDFVRWNDANVPFRIALKEEFAEHHKKYGGTTRLDVCAVDFDNQIWYEDALQLLSVAILLRDARSVKRIVKAMVFNRYADALYEQLISDFVDDPQEDMQVVLHDAPYSTLVEAYFEDDDAKAVALVKNYLKNWYKHQDGARWYNAHLKIEDDRSFYYGYWAFEAGATCFLLDLDDSTIDHMVYPKDLVAYARKLQADGRWTTTKDAPLEISATASTRLDRPDAGVCPK
;
A
#
# COMPACT_ATOMS: atom_id res chain seq x y z
N MET A 1 47.71 -27.32 5.58
CA MET A 1 46.33 -26.91 5.22
C MET A 1 45.64 -26.47 6.50
N ARG A 2 45.42 -25.16 6.67
CA ARG A 2 44.73 -24.58 7.84
C ARG A 2 43.25 -24.45 7.52
N THR A 3 42.40 -25.08 8.32
CA THR A 3 40.94 -24.92 8.31
C THR A 3 40.57 -23.48 8.67
N PRO A 4 39.60 -22.82 8.00
CA PRO A 4 39.18 -21.49 8.39
C PRO A 4 38.33 -21.55 9.66
N LYS A 5 38.70 -20.76 10.67
CA LYS A 5 37.87 -20.49 11.84
C LYS A 5 36.62 -19.73 11.39
N LYS A 6 35.45 -20.31 11.67
CA LYS A 6 34.15 -19.63 11.56
C LYS A 6 34.15 -18.47 12.56
N LEU A 7 34.18 -17.23 12.08
CA LEU A 7 34.01 -16.05 12.92
C LEU A 7 32.55 -16.03 13.37
N ALA A 8 32.30 -16.37 14.63
CA ALA A 8 31.01 -16.10 15.27
C ALA A 8 30.97 -14.60 15.60
N LEU A 9 30.37 -13.81 14.72
CA LEU A 9 29.91 -12.46 15.06
C LEU A 9 28.56 -12.62 15.76
N THR A 10 28.59 -12.71 17.09
CA THR A 10 27.41 -12.36 17.89
C THR A 10 27.24 -10.85 17.81
N PRO A 11 26.11 -10.32 17.31
CA PRO A 11 25.84 -8.89 17.40
C PRO A 11 25.64 -8.55 18.88
N VAL A 12 26.41 -7.58 19.35
CA VAL A 12 26.16 -6.91 20.64
C VAL A 12 24.81 -6.23 20.49
N CYS A 13 23.82 -6.76 21.21
CA CYS A 13 22.46 -6.26 21.25
C CYS A 13 22.43 -5.02 22.13
N ASP A 14 22.64 -3.86 21.53
CA ASP A 14 22.40 -2.58 22.18
C ASP A 14 21.75 -1.67 21.15
N ASP A 15 20.43 -1.82 20.95
CA ASP A 15 19.72 -0.98 19.99
C ASP A 15 18.21 -0.88 20.24
N ASP A 16 17.77 0.34 20.55
CA ASP A 16 16.38 0.77 20.73
C ASP A 16 15.47 0.44 19.52
N THR A 17 16.05 0.15 18.35
CA THR A 17 15.33 -0.33 17.17
C THR A 17 14.83 -1.78 17.32
N HIS A 18 15.54 -2.63 18.08
CA HIS A 18 15.17 -4.04 18.25
C HIS A 18 13.90 -4.20 19.10
N SER A 19 13.66 -3.28 20.03
CA SER A 19 12.48 -3.26 20.91
C SER A 19 11.26 -2.59 20.27
N ARG A 20 11.45 -1.74 19.25
CA ARG A 20 10.36 -0.97 18.63
C ARG A 20 9.88 -1.49 17.28
N ARG A 21 10.73 -2.20 16.54
CA ARG A 21 10.38 -2.70 15.20
C ARG A 21 9.18 -3.65 15.23
N ARG A 22 8.38 -3.58 14.17
CA ARG A 22 7.18 -4.41 14.01
C ARG A 22 7.49 -5.78 13.38
N GLN A 23 8.62 -5.91 12.67
CA GLN A 23 9.08 -7.20 12.12
C GLN A 23 10.55 -7.47 12.39
N GLN A 24 10.88 -8.74 12.60
CA GLN A 24 12.18 -9.18 13.10
C GLN A 24 13.34 -9.05 12.11
N PHE A 25 13.07 -8.98 10.80
CA PHE A 25 14.12 -9.00 9.78
C PHE A 25 14.82 -7.64 9.60
N LEU A 26 14.27 -6.56 10.17
CA LEU A 26 14.83 -5.23 10.09
C LEU A 26 15.67 -4.92 11.34
N TYR A 27 17.00 -4.99 11.22
CA TYR A 27 17.93 -4.47 12.22
C TYR A 27 18.36 -3.04 11.84
N LYS A 28 18.92 -2.30 12.80
CA LYS A 28 19.18 -0.86 12.64
C LYS A 28 19.99 -0.50 11.40
N THR A 29 21.15 -1.13 11.22
CA THR A 29 22.04 -0.78 10.10
C THR A 29 21.36 -1.02 8.76
N LEU A 30 20.58 -2.11 8.62
CA LEU A 30 19.76 -2.34 7.43
C LEU A 30 18.71 -1.24 7.25
N TYR A 31 17.99 -0.87 8.31
CA TYR A 31 17.01 0.22 8.26
C TYR A 31 17.64 1.55 7.82
N GLU A 32 18.73 1.97 8.48
CA GLU A 32 19.41 3.24 8.18
C GLU A 32 19.90 3.29 6.73
N ASN A 33 20.50 2.20 6.25
CA ASN A 33 21.00 2.10 4.88
C ASN A 33 19.87 2.09 3.85
N VAL A 34 18.85 1.24 4.03
CA VAL A 34 17.72 1.14 3.09
C VAL A 34 16.96 2.46 3.07
N ARG A 35 16.75 3.09 4.23
CA ARG A 35 16.07 4.39 4.32
C ARG A 35 16.84 5.49 3.61
N ALA A 36 18.16 5.56 3.78
CA ALA A 36 19.00 6.54 3.09
C ALA A 36 18.93 6.37 1.56
N LEU A 37 19.04 5.13 1.07
CA LEU A 37 18.89 4.81 -0.35
C LEU A 37 17.50 5.16 -0.89
N GLN A 38 16.46 4.90 -0.10
CA GLN A 38 15.08 5.20 -0.45
C GLN A 38 14.86 6.70 -0.61
N LEU A 39 15.43 7.52 0.29
CA LEU A 39 15.37 8.99 0.19
C LEU A 39 16.11 9.50 -1.07
N GLU A 40 17.30 8.99 -1.36
CA GLU A 40 18.04 9.32 -2.58
C GLU A 40 17.24 8.94 -3.85
N SER A 41 16.60 7.76 -3.84
CA SER A 41 15.77 7.28 -4.94
C SER A 41 14.55 8.19 -5.18
N ILE A 42 13.92 8.70 -4.12
CA ILE A 42 12.83 9.68 -4.20
C ILE A 42 13.32 10.96 -4.88
N ASP A 43 14.47 11.50 -4.47
CA ASP A 43 15.04 12.72 -5.05
C ASP A 43 15.33 12.55 -6.54
N VAL A 44 15.95 11.42 -6.91
CA VAL A 44 16.24 11.06 -8.30
C VAL A 44 14.95 10.92 -9.11
N SER A 45 13.92 10.29 -8.55
CA SER A 45 12.62 10.08 -9.20
C SER A 45 11.88 11.39 -9.44
N VAL A 46 11.84 12.28 -8.44
CA VAL A 46 11.23 13.61 -8.55
C VAL A 46 11.96 14.48 -9.58
N ALA A 47 13.29 14.47 -9.58
CA ALA A 47 14.08 15.13 -10.61
C ALA A 47 13.90 14.47 -11.99
N GLY A 48 13.68 13.16 -12.02
CA GLY A 48 13.34 12.38 -13.21
C GLY A 48 12.07 12.89 -13.89
N VAL A 49 10.97 13.04 -13.14
CA VAL A 49 9.69 13.54 -13.64
C VAL A 49 9.85 14.87 -14.36
N LYS A 50 10.59 15.83 -13.77
CA LYS A 50 10.82 17.17 -14.35
C LYS A 50 11.54 17.14 -15.70
N ARG A 51 12.28 16.07 -15.99
CA ARG A 51 13.04 15.88 -17.24
C ARG A 51 12.24 15.15 -18.33
N LYS A 52 11.09 14.56 -18.00
CA LYS A 52 10.26 13.81 -18.94
C LYS A 52 9.15 14.69 -19.50
N GLN A 53 8.85 14.52 -20.78
CA GLN A 53 7.77 15.25 -21.44
C GLN A 53 6.40 14.70 -20.97
N PRO A 54 5.49 15.55 -20.45
CA PRO A 54 4.13 15.16 -20.13
C PRO A 54 3.42 14.48 -21.31
N GLY A 55 2.57 13.50 -21.02
CA GLY A 55 1.83 12.74 -22.04
C GLY A 55 2.63 11.62 -22.71
N THR A 56 3.86 11.34 -22.27
CA THR A 56 4.65 10.18 -22.76
C THR A 56 4.63 9.02 -21.77
N GLN A 57 4.84 7.78 -22.25
CA GLN A 57 4.98 6.61 -21.38
C GLN A 57 6.05 6.82 -20.30
N THR A 58 7.18 7.41 -20.68
CA THR A 58 8.29 7.65 -19.74
C THR A 58 7.94 8.64 -18.63
N TYR A 59 7.03 9.59 -18.89
CA TYR A 59 6.52 10.50 -17.87
C TYR A 59 5.55 9.79 -16.93
N VAL A 60 4.64 8.98 -17.46
CA VAL A 60 3.71 8.16 -16.65
C VAL A 60 4.50 7.23 -15.71
N VAL A 61 5.50 6.52 -16.25
CA VAL A 61 6.37 5.63 -15.49
C VAL A 61 7.15 6.41 -14.42
N ALA A 62 7.66 7.60 -14.73
CA ALA A 62 8.38 8.42 -13.75
C ALA A 62 7.46 8.86 -12.58
N GLN A 63 6.19 9.18 -12.85
CA GLN A 63 5.22 9.49 -11.79
C GLN A 63 4.93 8.27 -10.90
N ALA A 64 4.80 7.08 -11.50
CA ALA A 64 4.61 5.84 -10.75
C ALA A 64 5.76 5.60 -9.76
N PHE A 65 7.01 5.79 -10.20
CA PHE A 65 8.19 5.66 -9.32
C PHE A 65 8.12 6.62 -8.14
N VAL A 66 7.78 7.90 -8.32
CA VAL A 66 7.67 8.84 -7.19
C VAL A 66 6.66 8.35 -6.15
N PHE A 67 5.50 7.85 -6.58
CA PHE A 67 4.51 7.26 -5.68
C PHE A 67 5.06 6.03 -4.95
N HIS A 68 5.55 5.02 -5.68
CA HIS A 68 6.02 3.77 -5.09
C HIS A 68 7.17 4.00 -4.11
N GLU A 69 8.15 4.83 -4.47
CA GLU A 69 9.32 5.06 -3.63
C GLU A 69 8.93 5.74 -2.30
N LYS A 70 7.93 6.62 -2.29
CA LYS A 70 7.42 7.24 -1.07
C LYS A 70 6.56 6.28 -0.25
N PHE A 71 5.75 5.45 -0.89
CA PHE A 71 4.95 4.45 -0.19
C PHE A 71 5.81 3.35 0.44
N TRP A 72 6.84 2.89 -0.26
CA TRP A 72 7.83 1.96 0.27
C TRP A 72 8.64 2.55 1.44
N LEU A 73 8.99 3.84 1.38
CA LEU A 73 9.57 4.54 2.54
C LEU A 73 8.63 4.54 3.74
N TRP A 74 7.34 4.83 3.53
CA TRP A 74 6.34 4.80 4.59
C TRP A 74 6.22 3.40 5.22
N MET A 75 6.18 2.35 4.39
CA MET A 75 6.16 0.97 4.87
C MET A 75 7.43 0.59 5.61
N LEU A 76 8.60 1.07 5.16
CA LEU A 76 9.87 0.85 5.85
C LEU A 76 9.86 1.47 7.25
N ASP A 77 9.45 2.73 7.36
CA ASP A 77 9.37 3.45 8.64
C ASP A 77 8.31 2.81 9.55
N TYR A 78 7.19 2.34 9.00
CA TYR A 78 6.22 1.52 9.74
C TYR A 78 6.87 0.23 10.24
N THR A 79 7.55 -0.54 9.39
CA THR A 79 8.24 -1.78 9.80
C THR A 79 9.29 -1.54 10.87
N ALA A 80 9.99 -0.41 10.82
CA ALA A 80 11.00 -0.01 11.79
C ALA A 80 10.44 0.41 13.17
N GLY A 81 9.13 0.57 13.31
CA GLY A 81 8.52 0.95 14.58
C GLY A 81 8.31 2.44 14.77
N VAL A 82 8.34 3.25 13.69
CA VAL A 82 8.03 4.68 13.78
C VAL A 82 6.58 4.86 14.26
N ASP A 83 6.37 5.87 15.10
CA ASP A 83 5.09 6.16 15.74
C ASP A 83 4.01 6.54 14.71
N LEU A 84 2.79 6.05 14.92
CA LEU A 84 1.69 6.23 13.96
C LEU A 84 1.20 7.68 13.88
N ASP A 85 1.28 8.47 14.95
CA ASP A 85 0.95 9.90 14.88
C ASP A 85 2.00 10.68 14.05
N THR A 86 3.21 10.13 13.88
CA THR A 86 4.23 10.67 12.98
C THR A 86 4.01 10.24 11.53
N LEU A 87 3.58 8.99 11.32
CA LEU A 87 3.38 8.41 9.99
C LEU A 87 2.06 8.85 9.33
N ALA A 88 0.98 8.98 10.10
CA ALA A 88 -0.35 9.23 9.57
C ALA A 88 -0.44 10.50 8.69
N PRO A 89 0.13 11.66 9.08
CA PRO A 89 0.03 12.87 8.28
C PRO A 89 0.75 12.80 6.91
N GLN A 90 1.67 11.85 6.75
CA GLN A 90 2.48 11.71 5.52
C GLN A 90 1.69 11.05 4.39
N LEU A 91 0.73 10.18 4.73
CA LEU A 91 -0.02 9.38 3.76
C LEU A 91 -0.71 10.26 2.71
N ALA A 92 -1.32 11.37 3.11
CA ALA A 92 -2.02 12.27 2.20
C ALA A 92 -1.13 12.77 1.05
N GLY A 93 0.15 13.03 1.31
CA GLY A 93 1.11 13.43 0.28
C GLY A 93 1.48 12.29 -0.68
N ILE A 94 1.55 11.06 -0.17
CA ILE A 94 1.78 9.84 -0.97
C ILE A 94 0.58 9.58 -1.89
N VAL A 95 -0.64 9.75 -1.37
CA VAL A 95 -1.87 9.63 -2.16
C VAL A 95 -1.99 10.73 -3.20
N ASP A 96 -1.49 11.94 -2.92
CA ASP A 96 -1.40 12.98 -3.95
C ASP A 96 -0.47 12.57 -5.11
N ASP A 97 0.62 11.84 -4.85
CA ASP A 97 1.50 11.27 -5.88
C ASP A 97 0.83 10.12 -6.65
N PHE A 98 0.09 9.24 -5.95
CA PHE A 98 -0.72 8.20 -6.59
C PHE A 98 -1.74 8.80 -7.58
N VAL A 99 -2.45 9.86 -7.17
CA VAL A 99 -3.39 10.58 -8.03
C VAL A 99 -2.67 11.24 -9.21
N ARG A 100 -1.49 11.86 -9.01
CA ARG A 100 -0.68 12.42 -10.10
C ARG A 100 -0.27 11.37 -11.13
N TRP A 101 0.07 10.17 -10.68
CA TRP A 101 0.36 9.05 -11.58
C TRP A 101 -0.87 8.67 -12.40
N ASN A 102 -2.04 8.54 -11.77
CA ASN A 102 -3.29 8.26 -12.47
C ASN A 102 -3.66 9.36 -13.49
N ASP A 103 -3.59 10.63 -13.08
CA ASP A 103 -3.90 11.79 -13.93
C ASP A 103 -2.94 11.89 -15.13
N ALA A 104 -1.71 11.41 -15.01
CA ALA A 104 -0.78 11.30 -16.12
C ALA A 104 -1.11 10.09 -17.03
N ASN A 105 -1.51 8.95 -16.46
CA ASN A 105 -1.79 7.72 -17.18
C ASN A 105 -3.05 7.82 -18.05
N VAL A 106 -4.15 8.35 -17.52
CA VAL A 106 -5.46 8.38 -18.21
C VAL A 106 -5.37 9.03 -19.61
N PRO A 107 -4.89 10.28 -19.77
CA PRO A 107 -4.80 10.89 -21.10
C PRO A 107 -3.79 10.18 -22.01
N PHE A 108 -2.70 9.63 -21.46
CA PHE A 108 -1.74 8.85 -22.23
C PHE A 108 -2.36 7.56 -22.81
N ARG A 109 -3.15 6.84 -22.01
CA ARG A 109 -3.86 5.62 -22.46
C ARG A 109 -4.94 5.93 -23.49
N ILE A 110 -5.66 7.04 -23.34
CA ILE A 110 -6.62 7.53 -24.34
C ILE A 110 -5.90 7.79 -25.68
N ALA A 111 -4.78 8.51 -25.66
CA ALA A 111 -4.00 8.79 -26.86
C ALA A 111 -3.51 7.49 -27.55
N LEU A 112 -3.02 6.51 -26.79
CA LEU A 112 -2.66 5.20 -27.34
C LEU A 112 -3.86 4.48 -27.96
N LYS A 113 -5.03 4.52 -27.32
CA LYS A 113 -6.24 3.89 -27.85
C LYS A 113 -6.63 4.46 -29.20
N GLU A 114 -6.49 5.78 -29.37
CA GLU A 114 -6.75 6.47 -30.62
C GLU A 114 -5.70 6.15 -31.69
N GLU A 115 -4.41 6.17 -31.33
CA GLU A 115 -3.30 5.87 -32.24
C GLU A 115 -3.42 4.46 -32.84
N PHE A 116 -3.79 3.47 -32.02
CA PHE A 116 -3.87 2.07 -32.44
C PHE A 116 -5.29 1.63 -32.86
N ALA A 117 -6.26 2.55 -32.98
CA ALA A 117 -7.66 2.22 -33.25
C ALA A 117 -7.86 1.39 -34.53
N GLU A 118 -7.22 1.78 -35.65
CA GLU A 118 -7.34 1.06 -36.93
C GLU A 118 -6.63 -0.30 -36.91
N HIS A 119 -5.50 -0.39 -36.19
CA HIS A 119 -4.82 -1.67 -35.98
C HIS A 119 -5.68 -2.64 -35.17
N HIS A 120 -6.30 -2.16 -34.09
CA HIS A 120 -7.22 -2.95 -33.27
C HIS A 120 -8.46 -3.41 -34.05
N LYS A 121 -9.07 -2.54 -34.86
CA LYS A 121 -10.18 -2.93 -35.75
C LYS A 121 -9.78 -4.03 -36.72
N LYS A 122 -8.57 -3.94 -37.29
CA LYS A 122 -8.09 -4.88 -38.32
C LYS A 122 -7.70 -6.24 -37.76
N TYR A 123 -7.08 -6.29 -36.58
CA TYR A 123 -6.51 -7.52 -36.02
C TYR A 123 -7.23 -8.03 -34.77
N GLY A 124 -8.36 -7.43 -34.39
CA GLY A 124 -9.14 -7.85 -33.23
C GLY A 124 -8.44 -7.58 -31.90
N GLY A 125 -7.59 -6.55 -31.81
CA GLY A 125 -6.91 -6.19 -30.57
C GLY A 125 -7.90 -5.72 -29.51
N THR A 126 -7.95 -6.42 -28.37
CA THR A 126 -8.88 -6.16 -27.26
C THR A 126 -8.21 -5.50 -26.06
N THR A 127 -6.98 -4.98 -26.21
CA THR A 127 -6.25 -4.38 -25.08
C THR A 127 -7.13 -3.31 -24.43
N ARG A 128 -7.58 -3.57 -23.19
CA ARG A 128 -8.37 -2.63 -22.37
C ARG A 128 -7.46 -1.44 -22.08
N LEU A 129 -7.50 -0.44 -22.95
CA LEU A 129 -6.78 0.83 -22.79
C LEU A 129 -7.64 1.86 -22.03
N ASP A 130 -8.84 1.47 -21.66
CA ASP A 130 -9.84 2.23 -20.91
C ASP A 130 -9.62 2.01 -19.41
N VAL A 131 -8.59 2.62 -18.82
CA VAL A 131 -8.28 2.29 -17.42
C VAL A 131 -7.48 3.33 -16.66
N CYS A 132 -7.69 3.27 -15.34
CA CYS A 132 -6.88 3.86 -14.30
C CYS A 132 -5.41 3.44 -14.42
N ALA A 133 -4.54 4.11 -13.67
CA ALA A 133 -3.12 3.76 -13.59
C ALA A 133 -2.88 2.32 -13.10
N VAL A 134 -3.70 1.88 -12.14
CA VAL A 134 -3.64 0.53 -11.57
C VAL A 134 -4.39 -0.45 -12.45
N ASP A 135 -3.69 -1.49 -12.87
CA ASP A 135 -4.18 -2.62 -13.65
C ASP A 135 -4.47 -3.77 -12.68
N PHE A 136 -5.75 -4.05 -12.46
CA PHE A 136 -6.16 -5.10 -11.53
C PHE A 136 -5.85 -6.51 -12.07
N ASP A 137 -5.58 -6.71 -13.37
CA ASP A 137 -5.14 -8.00 -13.89
C ASP A 137 -3.68 -8.31 -13.46
N ASN A 138 -2.91 -7.29 -13.07
CA ASN A 138 -1.57 -7.44 -12.53
C ASN A 138 -1.62 -7.57 -11.00
N GLN A 139 -1.31 -8.76 -10.47
CA GLN A 139 -1.36 -9.06 -9.04
C GLN A 139 -0.52 -8.10 -8.18
N ILE A 140 0.66 -7.66 -8.66
CA ILE A 140 1.53 -6.76 -7.90
C ILE A 140 0.88 -5.38 -7.77
N TRP A 141 0.31 -4.86 -8.86
CA TRP A 141 -0.35 -3.56 -8.84
C TRP A 141 -1.67 -3.58 -8.05
N TYR A 142 -2.40 -4.70 -8.14
CA TYR A 142 -3.56 -4.96 -7.31
C TYR A 142 -3.22 -4.95 -5.82
N GLU A 143 -2.18 -5.69 -5.41
CA GLU A 143 -1.72 -5.74 -4.02
C GLU A 143 -1.25 -4.36 -3.51
N ASP A 144 -0.40 -3.66 -4.26
CA ASP A 144 0.09 -2.33 -3.87
C ASP A 144 -1.08 -1.33 -3.69
N ALA A 145 -2.10 -1.42 -4.55
CA ALA A 145 -3.30 -0.58 -4.46
C ALA A 145 -4.17 -0.93 -3.25
N LEU A 146 -4.37 -2.22 -2.96
CA LEU A 146 -5.06 -2.65 -1.75
C LEU A 146 -4.31 -2.21 -0.49
N GLN A 147 -2.99 -2.39 -0.45
CA GLN A 147 -2.18 -1.95 0.69
C GLN A 147 -2.31 -0.44 0.93
N LEU A 148 -2.21 0.39 -0.11
CA LEU A 148 -2.39 1.84 0.01
C LEU A 148 -3.78 2.21 0.54
N LEU A 149 -4.83 1.59 -0.03
CA LEU A 149 -6.21 1.80 0.37
C LEU A 149 -6.44 1.39 1.83
N SER A 150 -5.99 0.20 2.21
CA SER A 150 -6.16 -0.36 3.55
C SER A 150 -5.41 0.45 4.60
N VAL A 151 -4.21 0.93 4.29
CA VAL A 151 -3.49 1.87 5.17
C VAL A 151 -4.29 3.16 5.32
N ALA A 152 -4.88 3.72 4.26
CA ALA A 152 -5.72 4.92 4.35
C ALA A 152 -6.99 4.71 5.21
N ILE A 153 -7.62 3.54 5.10
CA ILE A 153 -8.76 3.14 5.93
C ILE A 153 -8.35 3.05 7.40
N LEU A 154 -7.26 2.33 7.71
CA LEU A 154 -6.80 2.11 9.08
C LEU A 154 -6.22 3.37 9.74
N LEU A 155 -5.69 4.31 8.95
CA LEU A 155 -5.34 5.64 9.44
C LEU A 155 -6.56 6.56 9.60
N ARG A 156 -7.75 6.10 9.23
CA ARG A 156 -8.98 6.92 9.16
C ARG A 156 -8.73 8.24 8.44
N ASP A 157 -8.09 8.15 7.28
CA ASP A 157 -7.84 9.26 6.36
C ASP A 157 -8.88 9.22 5.23
N ALA A 158 -10.07 9.75 5.50
CA ALA A 158 -11.18 9.71 4.55
C ALA A 158 -10.89 10.48 3.25
N ARG A 159 -10.12 11.58 3.31
CA ARG A 159 -9.67 12.31 2.10
C ARG A 159 -8.87 11.38 1.19
N SER A 160 -7.91 10.66 1.76
CA SER A 160 -7.06 9.74 1.02
C SER A 160 -7.86 8.58 0.43
N VAL A 161 -8.74 7.94 1.21
CA VAL A 161 -9.60 6.85 0.71
C VAL A 161 -10.43 7.32 -0.49
N LYS A 162 -11.14 8.44 -0.38
CA LYS A 162 -11.97 8.96 -1.47
C LYS A 162 -11.17 9.30 -2.73
N ARG A 163 -9.95 9.82 -2.57
CA ARG A 163 -9.06 10.14 -3.71
C ARG A 163 -8.53 8.88 -4.40
N ILE A 164 -8.18 7.84 -3.63
CA ILE A 164 -7.76 6.54 -4.14
C ILE A 164 -8.90 5.91 -4.95
N VAL A 165 -10.11 5.84 -4.37
CA VAL A 165 -11.31 5.30 -5.03
C VAL A 165 -11.63 6.04 -6.33
N LYS A 166 -11.57 7.38 -6.31
CA LYS A 166 -11.77 8.20 -7.51
C LYS A 166 -10.72 7.94 -8.59
N ALA A 167 -9.45 7.82 -8.21
CA ALA A 167 -8.37 7.53 -9.16
C ALA A 167 -8.53 6.12 -9.77
N MET A 168 -9.13 5.17 -9.04
CA MET A 168 -9.40 3.80 -9.48
C MET A 168 -10.84 3.56 -9.95
N VAL A 169 -11.55 4.61 -10.41
CA VAL A 169 -12.98 4.52 -10.77
C VAL A 169 -13.29 3.46 -11.85
N PHE A 170 -12.39 3.22 -12.81
CA PHE A 170 -12.58 2.20 -13.84
C PHE A 170 -12.35 0.77 -13.36
N ASN A 171 -11.84 0.59 -12.13
CA ASN A 171 -11.69 -0.71 -11.49
C ASN A 171 -12.90 -1.05 -10.60
N ARG A 172 -13.88 -0.15 -10.47
CA ARG A 172 -15.16 -0.46 -9.81
C ARG A 172 -15.82 -1.66 -10.48
N TYR A 173 -16.51 -2.47 -9.70
CA TYR A 173 -17.26 -3.66 -10.17
C TYR A 173 -16.39 -4.76 -10.79
N ALA A 174 -15.06 -4.69 -10.62
CA ALA A 174 -14.13 -5.70 -11.17
C ALA A 174 -13.70 -6.75 -10.15
N ASP A 175 -13.61 -6.39 -8.86
CA ASP A 175 -13.12 -7.27 -7.80
C ASP A 175 -13.88 -7.06 -6.48
N ALA A 176 -14.30 -8.16 -5.87
CA ALA A 176 -15.11 -8.19 -4.67
C ALA A 176 -14.37 -7.62 -3.45
N LEU A 177 -13.11 -7.99 -3.21
CA LEU A 177 -12.38 -7.51 -2.03
C LEU A 177 -12.24 -5.98 -2.07
N TYR A 178 -11.93 -5.44 -3.25
CA TYR A 178 -11.87 -4.00 -3.43
C TYR A 178 -13.23 -3.33 -3.16
N GLU A 179 -14.33 -3.85 -3.71
CA GLU A 179 -15.67 -3.30 -3.45
C GLU A 179 -16.08 -3.37 -1.97
N GLN A 180 -15.76 -4.47 -1.29
CA GLN A 180 -16.06 -4.62 0.14
C GLN A 180 -15.24 -3.65 1.02
N LEU A 181 -14.00 -3.33 0.65
CA LEU A 181 -13.17 -2.36 1.38
C LEU A 181 -13.67 -0.91 1.26
N ILE A 182 -14.38 -0.58 0.18
CA ILE A 182 -14.77 0.81 -0.14
C ILE A 182 -16.26 1.09 0.07
N SER A 183 -17.05 0.10 0.49
CA SER A 183 -18.52 0.17 0.58
C SER A 183 -19.02 1.43 1.30
N ASP A 184 -18.41 1.77 2.45
CA ASP A 184 -18.74 2.95 3.26
C ASP A 184 -18.29 4.32 2.68
N PHE A 185 -17.59 4.30 1.54
CA PHE A 185 -16.96 5.46 0.90
C PHE A 185 -17.54 5.79 -0.48
N VAL A 186 -18.53 5.02 -0.95
CA VAL A 186 -19.19 5.17 -2.25
C VAL A 186 -20.71 5.26 -2.08
N ASP A 187 -21.39 5.87 -3.05
CA ASP A 187 -22.85 6.02 -3.03
C ASP A 187 -23.58 4.79 -3.62
N ASP A 188 -22.85 3.90 -4.28
CA ASP A 188 -23.31 2.73 -5.03
C ASP A 188 -22.54 1.44 -4.61
N PRO A 189 -22.60 1.03 -3.33
CA PRO A 189 -21.86 -0.14 -2.85
C PRO A 189 -22.34 -1.43 -3.52
N GLN A 190 -21.45 -2.42 -3.62
CA GLN A 190 -21.74 -3.75 -4.18
C GLN A 190 -21.67 -4.82 -3.09
N GLU A 191 -22.71 -4.87 -2.27
CA GLU A 191 -22.72 -5.70 -1.05
C GLU A 191 -22.66 -7.20 -1.34
N ASP A 192 -23.21 -7.67 -2.47
CA ASP A 192 -23.32 -9.09 -2.84
C ASP A 192 -22.26 -9.56 -3.84
N MET A 193 -21.27 -8.72 -4.18
CA MET A 193 -20.27 -9.05 -5.17
C MET A 193 -19.27 -10.09 -4.67
N GLN A 194 -19.07 -11.16 -5.45
CA GLN A 194 -18.17 -12.28 -5.11
C GLN A 194 -17.10 -12.57 -6.19
N VAL A 195 -17.04 -11.77 -7.26
CA VAL A 195 -16.03 -11.96 -8.31
C VAL A 195 -14.66 -11.55 -7.78
N VAL A 196 -13.69 -12.47 -7.77
CA VAL A 196 -12.32 -12.22 -7.30
C VAL A 196 -11.36 -12.40 -8.48
N LEU A 197 -10.51 -11.40 -8.73
CA LEU A 197 -9.57 -11.44 -9.86
C LEU A 197 -8.36 -12.33 -9.56
N HIS A 198 -7.84 -12.22 -8.33
CA HIS A 198 -6.72 -13.02 -7.84
C HIS A 198 -7.23 -13.99 -6.77
N ASP A 199 -7.67 -15.18 -7.18
CA ASP A 199 -8.36 -16.12 -6.29
C ASP A 199 -7.52 -16.46 -5.04
N ALA A 200 -6.34 -17.07 -5.20
CA ALA A 200 -5.48 -17.40 -4.06
C ALA A 200 -4.48 -16.26 -3.79
N PRO A 201 -4.49 -15.61 -2.60
CA PRO A 201 -5.26 -15.94 -1.40
C PRO A 201 -6.55 -15.12 -1.20
N TYR A 202 -6.85 -14.13 -2.04
CA TYR A 202 -7.84 -13.08 -1.73
C TYR A 202 -9.29 -13.56 -1.62
N SER A 203 -9.69 -14.66 -2.27
CA SER A 203 -11.03 -15.22 -2.12
C SER A 203 -11.35 -15.63 -0.69
N THR A 204 -10.38 -16.20 0.03
CA THR A 204 -10.52 -16.53 1.45
C THR A 204 -10.80 -15.29 2.30
N LEU A 205 -10.24 -14.13 1.95
CA LEU A 205 -10.51 -12.90 2.68
C LEU A 205 -11.89 -12.33 2.35
N VAL A 206 -12.33 -12.44 1.09
CA VAL A 206 -13.68 -12.06 0.65
C VAL A 206 -14.74 -12.89 1.35
N GLU A 207 -14.54 -14.19 1.54
CA GLU A 207 -15.45 -15.07 2.27
C GLU A 207 -15.78 -14.54 3.68
N ALA A 208 -14.86 -13.82 4.34
CA ALA A 208 -15.10 -13.26 5.67
C ALA A 208 -16.20 -12.18 5.69
N TYR A 209 -16.45 -11.49 4.58
CA TYR A 209 -17.54 -10.50 4.46
C TYR A 209 -18.93 -11.15 4.33
N PHE A 210 -18.97 -12.44 3.99
CA PHE A 210 -20.21 -13.18 3.76
C PHE A 210 -20.48 -14.24 4.83
N GLU A 211 -19.72 -14.22 5.92
CA GLU A 211 -19.90 -15.12 7.05
C GLU A 211 -20.56 -14.37 8.21
N ASP A 212 -21.74 -14.85 8.62
CA ASP A 212 -22.52 -14.25 9.71
C ASP A 212 -21.94 -14.54 11.11
N ASP A 213 -21.06 -15.55 11.23
CA ASP A 213 -20.40 -15.91 12.48
C ASP A 213 -19.00 -15.26 12.56
N ASP A 214 -18.86 -14.24 13.40
CA ASP A 214 -17.60 -13.52 13.63
C ASP A 214 -16.42 -14.45 13.92
N ALA A 215 -16.62 -15.55 14.66
CA ALA A 215 -15.54 -16.47 14.99
C ALA A 215 -15.06 -17.25 13.75
N LYS A 216 -15.97 -17.57 12.83
CA LYS A 216 -15.62 -18.16 11.53
C LYS A 216 -15.01 -17.13 10.58
N ALA A 217 -15.50 -15.89 10.56
CA ALA A 217 -14.89 -14.80 9.80
C ALA A 217 -13.43 -14.57 10.24
N VAL A 218 -13.16 -14.54 11.55
CA VAL A 218 -11.79 -14.47 12.10
C VAL A 218 -10.95 -15.70 11.70
N ALA A 219 -11.54 -16.90 11.64
CA ALA A 219 -10.84 -18.09 11.18
C ALA A 219 -10.44 -18.00 9.69
N LEU A 220 -11.30 -17.42 8.85
CA LEU A 220 -11.00 -17.12 7.44
C LEU A 220 -9.85 -16.12 7.31
N VAL A 221 -9.87 -15.03 8.08
CA VAL A 221 -8.75 -14.05 8.10
C VAL A 221 -7.44 -14.73 8.53
N LYS A 222 -7.45 -15.60 9.55
CA LYS A 222 -6.25 -16.37 9.94
C LYS A 222 -5.77 -17.30 8.84
N ASN A 223 -6.69 -17.96 8.13
CA ASN A 223 -6.35 -18.82 7.00
C ASN A 223 -5.73 -18.00 5.86
N TYR A 224 -6.31 -16.84 5.54
CA TYR A 224 -5.75 -15.89 4.59
C TYR A 224 -4.31 -15.51 4.96
N LEU A 225 -4.09 -15.02 6.18
CA LEU A 225 -2.78 -14.58 6.68
C LEU A 225 -1.71 -15.68 6.59
N LYS A 226 -2.06 -16.92 6.97
CA LYS A 226 -1.17 -18.09 6.89
C LYS A 226 -0.74 -18.39 5.46
N ASN A 227 -1.62 -18.13 4.49
CA ASN A 227 -1.39 -18.42 3.08
C ASN A 227 -0.92 -17.21 2.29
N TRP A 228 -0.96 -16.01 2.85
CA TRP A 228 -0.65 -14.76 2.15
C TRP A 228 0.74 -14.81 1.52
N TYR A 229 1.77 -14.99 2.35
CA TYR A 229 3.17 -14.88 1.90
C TYR A 229 3.50 -15.80 0.72
N LYS A 230 3.11 -17.07 0.79
CA LYS A 230 3.45 -18.06 -0.27
C LYS A 230 2.80 -17.76 -1.62
N HIS A 231 1.68 -17.02 -1.64
CA HIS A 231 1.00 -16.65 -2.88
C HIS A 231 1.51 -15.33 -3.46
N GLN A 232 2.44 -14.66 -2.77
CA GLN A 232 3.16 -13.50 -3.30
C GLN A 232 4.49 -13.90 -3.97
N ASP A 233 4.66 -15.18 -4.30
CA ASP A 233 5.80 -15.66 -5.08
C ASP A 233 5.80 -14.99 -6.47
N GLY A 234 6.99 -14.60 -6.94
CA GLY A 234 7.16 -13.78 -8.14
C GLY A 234 7.20 -12.27 -7.89
N ALA A 235 6.72 -11.77 -6.74
CA ALA A 235 6.92 -10.38 -6.36
C ALA A 235 8.41 -10.09 -6.13
N ARG A 236 8.88 -8.91 -6.56
CA ARG A 236 10.31 -8.55 -6.46
C ARG A 236 10.85 -8.58 -5.02
N TRP A 237 10.00 -8.23 -4.07
CA TRP A 237 10.29 -8.20 -2.64
C TRP A 237 10.17 -9.59 -1.98
N TYR A 238 9.66 -10.61 -2.69
CA TYR A 238 9.55 -11.97 -2.17
C TYR A 238 10.96 -12.49 -1.83
N ASN A 239 11.09 -13.03 -0.61
CA ASN A 239 12.36 -13.41 0.00
C ASN A 239 13.42 -12.28 0.08
N ALA A 240 13.04 -11.00 0.03
CA ALA A 240 13.98 -9.89 0.19
C ALA A 240 14.79 -9.95 1.51
N HIS A 241 14.21 -10.50 2.58
CA HIS A 241 14.92 -10.76 3.84
C HIS A 241 16.05 -11.81 3.73
N LEU A 242 16.04 -12.65 2.70
CA LEU A 242 17.11 -13.63 2.40
C LEU A 242 18.16 -13.06 1.44
N LYS A 243 17.90 -11.89 0.84
CA LYS A 243 18.72 -11.25 -0.21
C LYS A 243 19.35 -9.96 0.32
N ILE A 244 19.81 -9.99 1.57
CA ILE A 244 20.48 -8.84 2.19
C ILE A 244 21.97 -8.91 1.83
N GLU A 245 22.46 -7.89 1.14
CA GLU A 245 23.86 -7.73 0.72
C GLU A 245 24.35 -6.36 1.17
N ASP A 246 25.52 -6.29 1.81
CA ASP A 246 26.11 -5.05 2.36
C ASP A 246 25.12 -4.19 3.18
N ASP A 247 24.32 -4.85 4.02
CA ASP A 247 23.26 -4.25 4.83
C ASP A 247 22.24 -3.44 3.99
N ARG A 248 21.94 -3.93 2.78
CA ARG A 248 20.95 -3.35 1.85
C ARG A 248 20.03 -4.46 1.33
N SER A 249 18.76 -4.11 1.13
CA SER A 249 17.74 -5.01 0.59
C SER A 249 16.52 -4.20 0.14
N PHE A 250 15.65 -4.80 -0.68
CA PHE A 250 14.33 -4.30 -1.00
C PHE A 250 13.27 -4.82 -0.02
N TYR A 251 13.62 -4.88 1.26
CA TYR A 251 12.76 -5.33 2.33
C TYR A 251 12.20 -4.12 3.09
N TYR A 252 10.91 -3.87 2.90
CA TYR A 252 10.17 -2.78 3.54
C TYR A 252 9.14 -3.29 4.58
N GLY A 253 9.18 -4.60 4.87
CA GLY A 253 8.16 -5.31 5.64
C GLY A 253 7.29 -6.23 4.78
N TYR A 254 6.62 -7.18 5.43
CA TYR A 254 5.63 -8.07 4.83
C TYR A 254 4.28 -7.81 5.47
N TRP A 255 3.39 -7.10 4.78
CA TRP A 255 2.16 -6.60 5.40
C TRP A 255 0.92 -6.96 4.59
N ALA A 256 0.00 -7.66 5.24
CA ALA A 256 -1.35 -7.89 4.74
C ALA A 256 -2.27 -6.81 5.32
N PHE A 257 -2.13 -5.56 4.83
CA PHE A 257 -2.90 -4.43 5.36
C PHE A 257 -4.40 -4.58 5.14
N GLU A 258 -4.77 -5.17 4.01
CA GLU A 258 -6.12 -5.57 3.61
C GLU A 258 -6.80 -6.45 4.66
N ALA A 259 -6.08 -7.42 5.24
CA ALA A 259 -6.64 -8.26 6.31
C ALA A 259 -6.94 -7.44 7.58
N GLY A 260 -6.08 -6.47 7.91
CA GLY A 260 -6.32 -5.55 9.03
C GLY A 260 -7.52 -4.63 8.78
N ALA A 261 -7.63 -4.08 7.57
CA ALA A 261 -8.76 -3.26 7.17
C ALA A 261 -10.07 -4.05 7.20
N THR A 262 -10.08 -5.30 6.75
CA THR A 262 -11.23 -6.20 6.86
C THR A 262 -11.65 -6.41 8.32
N CYS A 263 -10.74 -6.76 9.22
CA CYS A 263 -11.05 -6.91 10.65
C CYS A 263 -11.56 -5.61 11.28
N PHE A 264 -11.09 -4.45 10.82
CA PHE A 264 -11.57 -3.15 11.30
C PHE A 264 -12.97 -2.83 10.80
N LEU A 265 -13.24 -3.00 9.49
CA LEU A 265 -14.52 -2.66 8.87
C LEU A 265 -15.66 -3.57 9.33
N LEU A 266 -15.37 -4.87 9.52
CA LEU A 266 -16.32 -5.86 10.03
C LEU A 266 -16.43 -5.89 11.57
N ASP A 267 -15.70 -5.00 12.27
CA ASP A 267 -15.62 -4.95 13.74
C ASP A 267 -15.29 -6.31 14.41
N LEU A 268 -14.46 -7.15 13.76
CA LEU A 268 -14.14 -8.50 14.22
C LEU A 268 -13.19 -8.48 15.42
N ASP A 269 -13.41 -9.36 16.42
CA ASP A 269 -12.42 -9.55 17.50
C ASP A 269 -11.13 -10.23 16.98
N ASP A 270 -10.13 -9.40 16.69
CA ASP A 270 -8.81 -9.79 16.19
C ASP A 270 -7.80 -10.09 17.31
N SER A 271 -8.22 -10.12 18.59
CA SER A 271 -7.33 -10.35 19.73
C SER A 271 -6.55 -11.67 19.62
N THR A 272 -7.17 -12.66 18.99
CA THR A 272 -6.62 -14.01 18.78
C THR A 272 -5.79 -14.16 17.50
N ILE A 273 -5.68 -13.11 16.69
CA ILE A 273 -4.82 -13.08 15.50
C ILE A 273 -3.40 -12.72 15.94
N ASP A 274 -2.52 -13.72 15.88
CA ASP A 274 -1.08 -13.57 16.11
C ASP A 274 -0.33 -14.09 14.87
N HIS A 275 -0.11 -13.18 13.92
CA HIS A 275 0.57 -13.49 12.67
C HIS A 275 1.45 -12.31 12.26
N MET A 276 2.69 -12.58 11.86
CA MET A 276 3.72 -11.55 11.60
C MET A 276 3.32 -10.51 10.54
N VAL A 277 2.52 -10.90 9.55
CA VAL A 277 2.08 -9.98 8.48
C VAL A 277 0.81 -9.19 8.82
N TYR A 278 0.15 -9.50 9.93
CA TYR A 278 -1.06 -8.80 10.36
C TYR A 278 -0.70 -7.47 11.04
N PRO A 279 -1.24 -6.32 10.60
CA PRO A 279 -0.85 -5.00 11.09
C PRO A 279 -1.58 -4.64 12.40
N LYS A 280 -1.39 -5.43 13.45
CA LYS A 280 -2.18 -5.38 14.70
C LYS A 280 -2.26 -3.98 15.34
N ASP A 281 -1.16 -3.26 15.41
CA ASP A 281 -1.13 -1.95 16.05
C ASP A 281 -1.76 -0.84 15.19
N LEU A 282 -1.71 -0.97 13.86
CA LEU A 282 -2.42 -0.08 12.94
C LEU A 282 -3.94 -0.28 13.04
N VAL A 283 -4.43 -1.52 13.22
CA VAL A 283 -5.85 -1.80 13.53
C VAL A 283 -6.25 -1.22 14.88
N ALA A 284 -5.42 -1.39 15.92
CA ALA A 284 -5.66 -0.80 17.22
C ALA A 284 -5.70 0.74 17.15
N TYR A 285 -4.85 1.36 16.33
CA TYR A 285 -4.85 2.80 16.07
C TYR A 285 -6.15 3.26 15.42
N ALA A 286 -6.63 2.53 14.40
CA ALA A 286 -7.92 2.79 13.76
C ALA A 286 -9.08 2.77 14.75
N ARG A 287 -9.15 1.74 15.61
CA ARG A 287 -10.17 1.60 16.66
C ARG A 287 -10.10 2.70 17.70
N LYS A 288 -8.89 3.10 18.12
CA LYS A 288 -8.70 4.23 19.05
C LYS A 288 -9.26 5.52 18.45
N LEU A 289 -8.90 5.83 17.21
CA LEU A 289 -9.43 7.00 16.51
C LEU A 289 -10.96 6.92 16.33
N GLN A 290 -11.52 5.73 16.08
CA GLN A 290 -12.97 5.51 16.01
C GLN A 290 -13.68 5.80 17.32
N ALA A 291 -13.17 5.25 18.43
CA ALA A 291 -13.71 5.46 19.77
C ALA A 291 -13.68 6.95 20.16
N ASP A 292 -12.64 7.68 19.73
CA ASP A 292 -12.52 9.12 19.94
C ASP A 292 -13.39 9.95 18.98
N GLY A 293 -14.08 9.33 18.01
CA GLY A 293 -14.81 10.02 16.94
C GLY A 293 -13.90 10.82 15.99
N ARG A 294 -12.61 10.51 15.97
CA ARG A 294 -11.58 11.25 15.24
C ARG A 294 -11.36 10.65 13.86
N TRP A 295 -11.00 11.53 12.93
CA TRP A 295 -10.41 11.18 11.65
C TRP A 295 -9.11 11.97 11.51
N THR A 296 -8.11 11.40 10.84
CA THR A 296 -6.86 12.11 10.55
C THR A 296 -7.06 13.15 9.45
N THR A 297 -8.11 13.00 8.64
CA THR A 297 -8.64 13.99 7.70
C THR A 297 -10.17 13.97 7.70
N THR A 298 -10.82 15.08 7.36
CA THR A 298 -12.28 15.21 7.43
C THR A 298 -13.01 14.32 6.41
N LYS A 299 -13.98 13.50 6.87
CA LYS A 299 -14.87 12.69 6.01
C LYS A 299 -15.74 13.56 5.10
N ASP A 300 -16.17 14.73 5.56
CA ASP A 300 -17.14 15.58 4.86
C ASP A 300 -16.49 16.70 4.00
N ALA A 301 -15.16 16.74 3.90
CA ALA A 301 -14.53 17.71 3.01
C ALA A 301 -14.88 17.42 1.54
N PRO A 302 -15.19 18.47 0.74
CA PRO A 302 -15.36 18.33 -0.70
C PRO A 302 -14.13 17.67 -1.32
N LEU A 303 -14.35 16.75 -2.26
CA LEU A 303 -13.27 16.15 -3.03
C LEU A 303 -12.57 17.22 -3.88
N GLU A 304 -11.37 17.63 -3.48
CA GLU A 304 -10.51 18.46 -4.31
C GLU A 304 -10.18 17.72 -5.61
N ILE A 305 -10.43 18.38 -6.75
CA ILE A 305 -10.37 17.75 -8.08
C ILE A 305 -8.93 17.66 -8.61
N SER A 306 -7.95 18.29 -7.97
CA SER A 306 -6.55 18.31 -8.38
C SER A 306 -5.60 18.12 -7.19
N ALA A 307 -4.48 17.44 -7.42
CA ALA A 307 -3.38 17.36 -6.46
C ALA A 307 -2.57 18.66 -6.47
N THR A 308 -2.84 19.57 -5.53
CA THR A 308 -1.92 20.69 -5.27
C THR A 308 -0.59 20.15 -4.74
N ALA A 309 0.51 20.86 -5.03
CA ALA A 309 1.85 20.45 -4.60
C ALA A 309 1.93 20.43 -3.07
N SER A 310 1.89 19.23 -2.47
CA SER A 310 2.08 19.08 -1.03
C SER A 310 3.57 19.21 -0.69
N THR A 311 3.91 20.30 0.01
CA THR A 311 5.25 20.59 0.54
C THR A 311 5.52 19.90 1.89
N ARG A 312 4.69 18.93 2.29
CA ARG A 312 4.70 18.38 3.67
C ARG A 312 5.71 17.26 3.92
N LEU A 313 6.40 16.76 2.90
CA LEU A 313 7.51 15.80 3.11
C LEU A 313 8.82 16.48 3.56
N ASP A 314 8.89 17.82 3.55
CA ASP A 314 10.13 18.57 3.76
C ASP A 314 10.34 19.11 5.19
N ARG A 315 9.69 18.55 6.23
CA ARG A 315 9.93 19.00 7.62
C ARG A 315 10.48 17.91 8.52
N PRO A 316 11.81 17.85 8.69
CA PRO A 316 12.40 17.39 9.93
C PRO A 316 12.27 18.56 10.91
N ASP A 317 11.18 18.64 11.68
CA ASP A 317 11.17 19.18 13.03
C ASP A 317 9.74 19.28 13.61
N ALA A 318 9.63 18.79 14.85
CA ALA A 318 8.44 18.74 15.66
C ALA A 318 7.84 20.15 15.89
N GLY A 319 6.57 20.30 15.53
CA GLY A 319 5.73 21.43 15.92
C GLY A 319 4.42 20.89 16.48
N VAL A 320 4.28 20.99 17.81
CA VAL A 320 3.12 20.57 18.61
C VAL A 320 1.80 21.09 18.01
N CYS A 321 0.80 20.21 17.85
CA CYS A 321 -0.57 20.60 17.50
C CYS A 321 -1.14 21.62 18.50
N PRO A 322 -1.82 22.69 18.05
CA PRO A 322 -2.66 23.47 18.95
C PRO A 322 -3.82 22.60 19.46
N LYS A 323 -4.14 22.80 20.75
CA LYS A 323 -5.17 22.08 21.51
C LYS A 323 -6.56 22.10 20.88
#